data_AF-A0A223SAL6-F1
#
_entry.id   AF-A0A223SAL6-F1
#
_cell.length_a   1.000
_cell.length_b   1.000
_cell.length_c   1.000
_cell.angle_alpha   90.00
_cell.angle_beta   90.00
_cell.angle_gamma   90.00
#
_symmetry.space_group_name_H-M   'P 1'
#
loop_
_entity.id
_entity.type
_entity.pdbx_description
1 polymer ?
#
loop_
_entity_poly.entity_id
_entity_poly.type
_entity_poly.pdbx_seq_one_letter_code
_entity_poly.pdbx_strand_id
1 'polypeptide(L)'
;MGGRGDRERRSGRDDQVLPTRGAATERGGDLLGSAQHAFFADAKEAEVNDPCEQEAEERTGALLAELGWSVTPHSPARDQLARAIATMDRLGRPVGDEMLRVYADAARMVAEEDLRCLDPAAPREEMVEYAVAVSAVMERALMALRLLAQEDASAQRFEWGRPPEGRSHCSED
;
A
#
# COMPACT_ATOMS: atom_id res chain seq x y z
N MET A 1 46.25 51.44 -28.38
CA MET A 1 46.74 50.51 -27.36
C MET A 1 45.55 49.85 -26.70
N GLY A 2 45.43 48.52 -26.83
CA GLY A 2 44.38 47.76 -26.17
C GLY A 2 44.69 47.47 -24.71
N GLY A 3 43.68 46.97 -24.00
CA GLY A 3 43.92 46.07 -22.88
C GLY A 3 42.98 46.18 -21.68
N ARG A 4 42.00 45.27 -21.67
CA ARG A 4 41.57 44.40 -20.55
C ARG A 4 40.72 44.99 -19.41
N GLY A 5 39.64 44.27 -19.11
CA GLY A 5 38.99 44.29 -17.81
C GLY A 5 37.61 43.63 -17.77
N ASP A 6 37.56 42.29 -17.81
CA ASP A 6 36.41 41.49 -17.37
C ASP A 6 35.95 41.85 -15.95
N ARG A 7 34.63 41.97 -15.72
CA ARG A 7 33.85 41.13 -14.78
C ARG A 7 32.46 41.71 -14.49
N GLU A 8 31.46 41.07 -15.09
CA GLU A 8 30.35 40.38 -14.42
C GLU A 8 29.86 40.86 -13.02
N ARG A 9 28.58 41.30 -12.96
CA ARG A 9 27.45 40.67 -12.22
C ARG A 9 26.55 41.63 -11.40
N ARG A 10 25.24 41.38 -11.62
CA ARG A 10 24.08 41.47 -10.72
C ARG A 10 23.55 42.86 -10.38
N SER A 11 22.32 43.14 -10.84
CA SER A 11 21.14 43.21 -9.97
C SER A 11 19.91 43.58 -10.80
N GLY A 12 19.26 42.59 -11.40
CA GLY A 12 17.91 42.72 -11.94
C GLY A 12 16.95 42.02 -10.99
N ARG A 13 16.30 42.80 -10.14
CA ARG A 13 15.21 42.38 -9.27
C ARG A 13 14.00 43.13 -9.79
N ASP A 14 13.16 42.47 -10.57
CA ASP A 14 11.82 42.96 -10.92
C ASP A 14 10.88 41.75 -11.05
N ASP A 15 9.96 41.68 -10.08
CA ASP A 15 8.57 41.21 -10.15
C ASP A 15 8.25 39.95 -10.96
N GLN A 16 8.28 38.80 -10.28
CA GLN A 16 7.31 37.74 -10.55
C GLN A 16 6.21 37.76 -9.49
N VAL A 17 5.08 38.33 -9.90
CA VAL A 17 3.77 38.20 -9.25
C VAL A 17 3.36 36.73 -9.34
N LEU A 18 3.40 36.03 -8.21
CA LEU A 18 2.82 34.70 -8.08
C LEU A 18 1.29 34.81 -8.14
N PRO A 19 0.59 34.02 -8.97
CA PRO A 19 -0.85 34.00 -8.92
C PRO A 19 -1.31 33.38 -7.59
N THR A 20 -2.19 34.11 -6.90
CA THR A 20 -2.98 33.63 -5.78
C THR A 20 -3.81 32.43 -6.23
N ARG A 21 -3.43 31.23 -5.75
CA ARG A 21 -4.18 30.00 -6.00
C ARG A 21 -5.46 30.05 -5.16
N GLY A 22 -6.53 30.53 -5.78
CA GLY A 22 -7.89 30.41 -5.26
C GLY A 22 -8.33 28.96 -5.17
N ALA A 23 -8.93 28.63 -4.03
CA ALA A 23 -9.84 27.53 -3.71
C ALA A 23 -9.88 26.32 -4.66
N ALA A 24 -9.35 25.20 -4.20
CA ALA A 24 -9.84 23.88 -4.57
C ALA A 24 -10.07 23.08 -3.29
N THR A 25 -11.33 22.74 -3.05
CA THR A 25 -11.76 21.81 -1.99
C THR A 25 -11.28 20.40 -2.36
N GLU A 26 -9.98 20.14 -2.21
CA GLU A 26 -9.38 18.84 -2.54
C GLU A 26 -9.64 17.87 -1.39
N ARG A 27 -10.66 17.03 -1.51
CA ARG A 27 -11.04 15.95 -0.57
C ARG A 27 -9.95 14.87 -0.50
N GLY A 28 -8.87 15.01 0.28
CA GLY A 28 -8.60 14.18 1.47
C GLY A 28 -8.24 12.73 1.12
N GLY A 29 -9.21 11.99 0.60
CA GLY A 29 -8.98 10.69 -0.04
C GLY A 29 -8.15 10.77 -1.32
N ASP A 30 -8.18 11.89 -2.05
CA ASP A 30 -7.41 12.06 -3.30
C ASP A 30 -5.89 12.08 -3.02
N LEU A 31 -5.46 12.67 -1.90
CA LEU A 31 -4.03 12.79 -1.55
C LEU A 31 -3.47 11.47 -1.00
N LEU A 32 -4.20 10.75 -0.14
CA LEU A 32 -3.80 9.41 0.30
C LEU A 32 -3.76 8.42 -0.88
N GLY A 33 -4.75 8.50 -1.78
CA GLY A 33 -4.74 7.73 -3.03
C GLY A 33 -3.54 8.05 -3.93
N SER A 34 -3.11 9.31 -3.98
CA SER A 34 -1.91 9.72 -4.72
C SER A 34 -0.60 9.29 -4.06
N ALA A 35 -0.53 9.21 -2.74
CA ALA A 35 0.63 8.66 -2.03
C ALA A 35 0.75 7.15 -2.25
N GLN A 36 -0.36 6.42 -2.14
CA GLN A 36 -0.43 5.00 -2.50
C GLN A 36 0.00 4.77 -3.96
N HIS A 37 -0.39 5.65 -4.88
CA HIS A 37 0.07 5.59 -6.28
C HIS A 37 1.60 5.56 -6.40
N ALA A 38 2.31 6.40 -5.65
CA ALA A 38 3.77 6.48 -5.71
C ALA A 38 4.46 5.22 -5.19
N PHE A 39 3.84 4.49 -4.26
CA PHE A 39 4.39 3.26 -3.68
C PHE A 39 4.27 2.04 -4.58
N PHE A 40 3.29 2.02 -5.49
CA PHE A 40 2.91 0.80 -6.21
C PHE A 40 3.06 0.87 -7.74
N ALA A 41 3.72 1.90 -8.26
CA ALA A 41 3.86 2.15 -9.70
C ALA A 41 4.71 1.11 -10.48
N ASP A 42 5.23 0.06 -9.85
CA ASP A 42 6.12 -0.94 -10.49
C ASP A 42 5.41 -2.19 -11.07
N ALA A 43 4.09 -2.18 -11.26
CA ALA A 43 3.38 -3.28 -11.89
C ALA A 43 3.16 -3.04 -13.40
N LYS A 44 4.01 -3.69 -14.20
CA LYS A 44 4.09 -3.74 -15.68
C LYS A 44 2.71 -3.84 -16.39
N GLU A 45 2.62 -3.23 -17.58
CA GLU A 45 1.42 -3.19 -18.45
C GLU A 45 0.87 -4.58 -18.77
N ALA A 46 -0.43 -4.76 -18.51
CA ALA A 46 -1.19 -5.95 -18.84
C ALA A 46 -1.46 -6.06 -20.36
N GLU A 47 -1.63 -7.29 -20.86
CA GLU A 47 -2.12 -7.51 -22.23
C GLU A 47 -3.58 -7.08 -22.34
N VAL A 48 -3.89 -6.27 -23.36
CA VAL A 48 -5.24 -5.76 -23.61
C VAL A 48 -6.18 -6.95 -23.89
N ASN A 49 -7.11 -7.23 -22.96
CA ASN A 49 -8.16 -8.28 -22.97
C ASN A 49 -7.82 -9.66 -22.34
N ASP A 50 -7.07 -9.73 -21.23
CA ASP A 50 -7.00 -10.97 -20.43
C ASP A 50 -8.33 -11.23 -19.68
N PRO A 51 -9.06 -12.33 -19.95
CA PRO A 51 -10.30 -12.66 -19.23
C PRO A 51 -10.12 -12.77 -17.71
N CYS A 52 -8.94 -13.20 -17.23
CA CYS A 52 -8.64 -13.29 -15.80
C CYS A 52 -8.59 -11.90 -15.16
N GLU A 53 -8.15 -10.89 -15.91
CA GLU A 53 -8.09 -9.52 -15.40
C GLU A 53 -9.48 -8.89 -15.32
N GLN A 54 -10.32 -9.10 -16.33
CA GLN A 54 -11.70 -8.61 -16.32
C GLN A 54 -12.51 -9.23 -15.17
N GLU A 55 -12.40 -10.55 -14.96
CA GLU A 55 -13.05 -11.21 -13.82
C GLU A 55 -12.52 -10.68 -12.49
N ALA A 56 -11.21 -10.47 -12.38
CA ALA A 56 -10.61 -9.95 -11.15
C ALA A 56 -11.01 -8.49 -10.84
N GLU A 57 -11.20 -7.65 -11.85
CA GLU A 57 -11.74 -6.29 -11.71
C GLU A 57 -13.18 -6.31 -11.18
N GLU A 58 -14.04 -7.17 -11.77
CA GLU A 58 -15.43 -7.34 -11.32
C GLU A 58 -15.50 -7.84 -9.88
N ARG A 59 -14.67 -8.83 -9.53
CA ARG A 59 -14.56 -9.37 -8.16
C ARG A 59 -14.07 -8.32 -7.17
N THR A 60 -13.09 -7.49 -7.57
CA THR A 60 -12.60 -6.37 -6.77
C THR A 60 -13.72 -5.36 -6.51
N GLY A 61 -14.49 -5.01 -7.54
CA GLY A 61 -15.64 -4.11 -7.42
C GLY A 61 -16.71 -4.66 -6.48
N ALA A 62 -17.06 -5.95 -6.63
CA ALA A 62 -18.04 -6.63 -5.78
C ALA A 62 -17.61 -6.67 -4.31
N LEU A 63 -16.34 -7.01 -4.04
CA LEU A 63 -15.80 -7.02 -2.68
C LEU A 63 -15.86 -5.62 -2.04
N LEU A 64 -15.42 -4.58 -2.75
CA LEU A 64 -15.44 -3.21 -2.21
C LEU A 64 -16.87 -2.72 -1.93
N ALA A 65 -17.83 -3.10 -2.78
CA ALA A 65 -19.24 -2.81 -2.56
C ALA A 65 -19.81 -3.57 -1.36
N GLU A 66 -19.49 -4.86 -1.20
CA GLU A 66 -19.89 -5.68 -0.05
C GLU A 66 -19.35 -5.11 1.27
N LEU A 67 -18.09 -4.66 1.27
CA LEU A 67 -17.44 -4.07 2.44
C LEU A 67 -17.95 -2.66 2.78
N GLY A 68 -18.73 -2.04 1.89
CA GLY A 68 -19.19 -0.65 2.02
C GLY A 68 -18.07 0.39 1.91
N TRP A 69 -16.94 0.05 1.28
CA TRP A 69 -15.78 0.93 1.21
C TRP A 69 -15.92 1.99 0.12
N SER A 70 -15.75 3.25 0.51
CA SER A 70 -15.78 4.39 -0.41
C SER A 70 -14.38 4.68 -0.96
N VAL A 71 -14.00 3.99 -2.04
CA VAL A 71 -12.70 4.16 -2.73
C VAL A 71 -12.92 4.85 -4.07
N THR A 72 -12.01 5.73 -4.49
CA THR A 72 -12.10 6.40 -5.80
C THR A 72 -12.06 5.39 -6.96
N PRO A 73 -12.81 5.60 -8.07
CA PRO A 73 -12.88 4.63 -9.17
C PRO A 73 -11.53 4.33 -9.84
N HIS A 74 -10.62 5.32 -9.85
CA HIS A 74 -9.29 5.21 -10.44
C HIS A 74 -8.19 5.03 -9.37
N SER A 75 -8.54 4.50 -8.20
CA SER A 75 -7.55 4.22 -7.17
C SER A 75 -6.60 3.11 -7.65
N PRO A 76 -5.27 3.34 -7.68
CA PRO A 76 -4.31 2.30 -8.05
C PRO A 76 -4.34 1.08 -7.13
N ALA A 77 -4.84 1.23 -5.90
CA ALA A 77 -5.02 0.12 -4.98
C ALA A 77 -6.11 -0.85 -5.46
N ARG A 78 -7.13 -0.36 -6.20
CA ARG A 78 -8.14 -1.22 -6.86
C ARG A 78 -7.47 -2.09 -7.92
N ASP A 79 -6.68 -1.48 -8.80
CA ASP A 79 -6.01 -2.18 -9.90
C ASP A 79 -5.03 -3.24 -9.38
N GLN A 80 -4.33 -2.95 -8.29
CA GLN A 80 -3.42 -3.90 -7.66
C GLN A 80 -4.13 -5.09 -7.05
N LEU A 81 -5.26 -4.88 -6.37
CA LEU A 81 -6.04 -5.98 -5.83
C LEU A 81 -6.56 -6.88 -6.96
N ALA A 82 -7.07 -6.29 -8.06
CA ALA A 82 -7.47 -7.04 -9.24
C ALA A 82 -6.30 -7.84 -9.83
N ARG A 83 -5.12 -7.24 -9.99
CA ARG A 83 -3.91 -7.93 -10.48
C ARG A 83 -3.47 -9.08 -9.57
N ALA A 84 -3.57 -8.92 -8.25
CA ALA A 84 -3.24 -9.97 -7.29
C ALA A 84 -4.21 -11.16 -7.41
N ILE A 85 -5.51 -10.89 -7.54
CA ILE A 85 -6.55 -11.89 -7.77
C ILE A 85 -6.29 -12.62 -9.09
N ALA A 86 -6.15 -11.89 -10.20
CA ALA A 86 -5.88 -12.46 -11.53
C ALA A 86 -4.60 -13.30 -11.55
N THR A 87 -3.56 -12.89 -10.81
CA THR A 87 -2.32 -13.67 -10.70
C THR A 87 -2.53 -15.01 -10.02
N MET A 88 -3.32 -15.05 -8.94
CA MET A 88 -3.66 -16.29 -8.25
C MET A 88 -4.52 -17.22 -9.12
N ASP A 89 -5.44 -16.64 -9.90
CA ASP A 89 -6.27 -17.37 -10.86
C ASP A 89 -5.40 -18.00 -11.98
N ARG A 90 -4.46 -17.23 -12.55
CA ARG A 90 -3.49 -17.73 -13.55
C ARG A 90 -2.58 -18.83 -13.02
N LEU A 91 -2.28 -18.84 -11.71
CA LEU A 91 -1.52 -19.91 -11.04
C LEU A 91 -2.38 -21.16 -10.75
N GLY A 92 -3.66 -21.18 -11.13
CA GLY A 92 -4.58 -22.28 -10.82
C GLY A 92 -4.83 -22.43 -9.32
N ARG A 93 -4.80 -21.32 -8.58
CA ARG A 93 -4.99 -21.23 -7.13
C ARG A 93 -5.94 -20.07 -6.81
N PRO A 94 -7.19 -20.09 -7.31
CA PRO A 94 -8.10 -18.97 -7.16
C PRO A 94 -8.30 -18.64 -5.68
N VAL A 95 -8.21 -17.34 -5.34
CA VAL A 95 -8.45 -16.86 -3.97
C VAL A 95 -9.95 -16.92 -3.72
N GLY A 96 -10.40 -17.60 -2.66
CA GLY A 96 -11.81 -17.60 -2.28
C GLY A 96 -12.22 -16.33 -1.54
N ASP A 97 -13.52 -16.01 -1.57
CA ASP A 97 -14.06 -14.80 -0.93
C ASP A 97 -13.82 -14.77 0.58
N GLU A 98 -13.84 -15.92 1.25
CA GLU A 98 -13.51 -16.03 2.68
C GLU A 98 -12.09 -15.54 2.97
N MET A 99 -11.12 -15.92 2.12
CA MET A 99 -9.74 -15.45 2.26
C MET A 99 -9.66 -13.94 2.03
N LEU A 100 -10.34 -13.42 1.00
CA LEU A 100 -10.39 -11.97 0.75
C LEU A 100 -11.00 -11.20 1.92
N ARG A 101 -12.05 -11.72 2.57
CA ARG A 101 -12.65 -11.13 3.77
C ARG A 101 -11.66 -11.07 4.94
N VAL A 102 -10.89 -12.12 5.19
CA VAL A 102 -9.84 -12.11 6.23
C VAL A 102 -8.81 -11.00 5.98
N TYR A 103 -8.36 -10.84 4.73
CA TYR A 103 -7.46 -9.75 4.37
C TYR A 103 -8.12 -8.37 4.49
N ALA A 104 -9.39 -8.25 4.11
CA ALA A 104 -10.14 -7.00 4.23
C ALA A 104 -10.34 -6.57 5.70
N ASP A 105 -10.65 -7.51 6.59
CA ASP A 105 -10.80 -7.23 8.01
C ASP A 105 -9.47 -6.81 8.64
N ALA A 106 -8.37 -7.51 8.32
CA ALA A 106 -7.03 -7.10 8.75
C ALA A 106 -6.67 -5.69 8.22
N ALA A 107 -6.98 -5.40 6.96
CA ALA A 107 -6.74 -4.09 6.37
C ALA A 107 -7.57 -2.98 7.04
N ARG A 108 -8.85 -3.27 7.40
CA ARG A 108 -9.69 -2.33 8.15
C ARG A 108 -9.07 -2.02 9.52
N MET A 109 -8.67 -3.03 10.27
CA MET A 109 -8.07 -2.85 11.60
C MET A 109 -6.80 -1.97 11.55
N VAL A 110 -5.93 -2.22 10.57
CA VAL A 110 -4.70 -1.42 10.42
C VAL A 110 -5.04 0.01 10.01
N ALA A 111 -5.93 0.21 9.03
CA ALA A 111 -6.32 1.55 8.58
C ALA A 111 -6.98 2.36 9.70
N GLU A 112 -7.80 1.74 10.54
CA GLU A 112 -8.40 2.40 11.70
C GLU A 112 -7.34 2.83 12.72
N GLU A 113 -6.33 2.00 12.98
CA GLU A 113 -5.24 2.34 13.90
C GLU A 113 -4.33 3.45 13.35
N ASP A 114 -4.01 3.41 12.06
CA ASP A 114 -3.25 4.46 11.38
C ASP A 114 -3.94 5.83 11.52
N LEU A 115 -5.26 5.86 11.36
CA LEU A 115 -6.06 7.08 11.47
C LEU A 115 -6.35 7.49 12.92
N ARG A 116 -6.31 6.57 13.89
CA ARG A 116 -6.55 6.84 15.31
C ARG A 116 -5.54 7.83 15.90
N CYS A 117 -4.33 7.86 15.35
CA CYS A 117 -3.26 8.74 15.80
C CYS A 117 -3.40 10.19 15.30
N LEU A 118 -4.36 10.47 14.41
CA LEU A 118 -4.61 11.82 13.90
C LEU A 118 -5.37 12.66 14.93
N ASP A 119 -4.88 13.87 15.20
CA ASP A 119 -5.62 14.86 15.99
C ASP A 119 -6.74 15.48 15.12
N PRO A 120 -8.03 15.28 15.45
CA PRO A 120 -9.14 15.85 14.69
C PRO A 120 -9.17 17.39 14.69
N ALA A 121 -8.44 18.04 15.62
CA ALA A 121 -8.32 19.49 15.69
C ALA A 121 -7.15 20.05 14.85
N ALA A 122 -6.27 19.20 14.32
CA ALA A 122 -5.13 19.63 13.53
C ALA A 122 -5.56 20.19 12.16
N PRO A 123 -4.75 21.08 11.55
CA PRO A 123 -4.91 21.47 10.17
C PRO A 123 -4.96 20.26 9.25
N ARG A 124 -5.77 20.37 8.21
CA ARG A 124 -6.04 19.28 7.30
C ARG A 124 -4.79 18.79 6.57
N GLU A 125 -3.95 19.73 6.16
CA GLU A 125 -2.69 19.46 5.48
C GLU A 125 -1.75 18.64 6.37
N GLU A 126 -1.70 18.96 7.66
CA GLU A 126 -0.89 18.24 8.65
C GLU A 126 -1.43 16.82 8.89
N MET A 127 -2.76 16.66 8.97
CA MET A 127 -3.37 15.32 9.06
C MET A 127 -3.04 14.45 7.84
N VAL A 128 -3.08 15.03 6.63
CA VAL A 128 -2.73 14.31 5.40
C VAL A 128 -1.24 13.96 5.37
N GLU A 129 -0.36 14.89 5.72
CA GLU A 129 1.08 14.64 5.78
C GLU A 129 1.41 13.50 6.75
N TYR A 130 0.81 13.53 7.95
CA TYR A 130 0.98 12.46 8.93
C TYR A 130 0.45 11.12 8.43
N ALA A 131 -0.77 11.10 7.86
CA ALA A 131 -1.36 9.86 7.33
C ALA A 131 -0.47 9.24 6.25
N VAL A 132 0.06 10.04 5.34
CA VAL A 132 1.00 9.58 4.29
C VAL A 132 2.29 9.03 4.90
N ALA A 133 2.86 9.74 5.89
CA ALA A 133 4.09 9.31 6.55
C ALA A 133 3.91 8.00 7.32
N VAL A 134 2.83 7.86 8.09
CA VAL A 134 2.50 6.65 8.84
C VAL A 134 2.24 5.49 7.90
N SER A 135 1.37 5.66 6.89
CA SER A 135 1.07 4.57 5.96
C SER A 135 2.33 4.06 5.24
N ALA A 136 3.23 4.95 4.79
CA ALA A 136 4.47 4.56 4.11
C ALA A 136 5.40 3.69 4.98
N VAL A 137 5.57 4.08 6.25
CA VAL A 137 6.45 3.37 7.19
C VAL A 137 5.80 2.08 7.67
N MET A 138 4.51 2.17 8.04
CA MET A 138 3.78 1.07 8.64
C MET A 138 3.40 -0.01 7.63
N GLU A 139 3.27 0.29 6.34
CA GLU A 139 3.05 -0.73 5.31
C GLU A 139 4.22 -1.72 5.24
N ARG A 140 5.47 -1.22 5.30
CA ARG A 140 6.66 -2.08 5.33
C ARG A 140 6.72 -2.90 6.62
N ALA A 141 6.37 -2.28 7.75
CA ALA A 141 6.30 -2.96 9.04
C ALA A 141 5.23 -4.06 9.03
N LEU A 142 4.04 -3.79 8.47
CA LEU A 142 2.94 -4.74 8.35
C LEU A 142 3.33 -5.95 7.51
N MET A 143 4.01 -5.75 6.39
CA MET A 143 4.51 -6.85 5.57
C MET A 143 5.49 -7.73 6.36
N ALA A 144 6.43 -7.12 7.09
CA ALA A 144 7.37 -7.85 7.93
C ALA A 144 6.65 -8.63 9.05
N LEU A 145 5.69 -7.99 9.74
CA LEU A 145 4.88 -8.64 10.77
C LEU A 145 4.08 -9.81 10.23
N ARG A 146 3.49 -9.68 9.04
CA ARG A 146 2.76 -10.77 8.37
C ARG A 146 3.68 -11.96 8.10
N LEU A 147 4.90 -11.72 7.60
CA LEU A 147 5.85 -12.80 7.31
C LEU A 147 6.32 -13.49 8.60
N LEU A 148 6.59 -12.73 9.67
CA LEU A 148 6.93 -13.28 10.98
C LEU A 148 5.78 -14.11 11.57
N ALA A 149 4.54 -13.64 11.43
CA ALA A 149 3.36 -14.37 11.88
C ALA A 149 3.15 -15.68 11.09
N GLN A 150 3.48 -15.68 9.79
CA GLN A 150 3.45 -16.90 8.98
C GLN A 150 4.52 -17.91 9.42
N GLU A 151 5.72 -17.44 9.75
CA GLU A 151 6.79 -18.28 10.29
C GLU A 151 6.37 -18.96 11.60
N ASP A 152 5.86 -18.17 12.55
CA ASP A 152 5.35 -18.67 13.83
C ASP A 152 4.19 -19.67 13.66
N ALA A 153 3.17 -19.32 12.86
CA ALA A 153 2.03 -20.19 12.59
C ALA A 153 2.44 -21.49 11.88
N SER A 154 3.42 -21.42 10.97
CA SER A 154 3.97 -22.60 10.29
C SER A 154 4.69 -23.53 11.27
N ALA A 155 5.53 -22.97 12.15
CA ALA A 155 6.25 -23.73 13.16
C ALA A 155 5.29 -24.47 14.11
N GLN A 156 4.22 -23.81 14.54
CA GLN A 156 3.19 -24.41 15.40
C GLN A 156 2.39 -25.49 14.68
N ARG A 157 2.09 -25.31 13.38
CA ARG A 157 1.21 -26.20 12.63
C ARG A 157 1.92 -27.43 12.05
N PHE A 158 3.19 -27.29 11.66
CA PHE A 158 3.91 -28.31 10.91
C PHE A 158 5.09 -28.94 11.68
N GLU A 159 5.32 -28.54 12.94
CA GLU A 159 6.44 -29.02 13.78
C GLU A 159 7.81 -28.98 13.06
N TRP A 160 8.04 -28.00 12.20
CA TRP A 160 9.31 -27.84 11.50
C TRP A 160 10.41 -27.49 12.51
N GLY A 161 11.07 -28.51 13.06
CA GLY A 161 12.23 -28.35 13.94
C GLY A 161 12.16 -29.02 15.31
N ARG A 162 11.14 -29.82 15.66
CA ARG A 162 11.27 -30.70 16.84
C ARG A 162 12.17 -31.89 16.45
N PRO A 163 13.40 -32.01 16.97
CA PRO A 163 14.17 -33.23 16.76
C PRO A 163 13.35 -34.41 17.33
N PRO A 164 13.29 -35.56 16.65
CA PRO A 164 12.54 -36.70 17.16
C PRO A 164 13.04 -37.00 18.56
N GLU A 165 12.15 -36.94 19.54
CA GLU A 165 12.49 -37.24 20.93
C GLU A 165 13.18 -38.61 20.95
N GLY A 166 14.44 -38.59 21.38
CA GLY A 166 15.30 -39.75 21.34
C GLY A 166 14.58 -40.91 22.00
N ARG A 167 14.38 -41.99 21.25
CA ARG A 167 14.07 -43.29 21.84
C ARG A 167 15.22 -43.63 22.77
N SER A 168 15.07 -43.29 24.05
CA SER A 168 15.87 -43.87 25.12
C SER A 168 15.49 -45.34 25.22
N HIS A 169 16.05 -46.17 24.35
CA HIS A 169 16.27 -47.57 24.69
C HIS A 169 17.43 -47.58 25.68
N CYS A 170 17.12 -47.38 26.96
CA CYS A 170 17.88 -48.07 27.99
C CYS A 170 17.44 -49.53 27.91
N SER A 171 18.12 -50.31 27.09
CA SER A 171 18.17 -51.76 27.27
C SER A 171 19.23 -52.04 28.33
N GLU A 172 18.77 -52.13 29.58
CA GLU A 172 19.46 -52.94 30.58
C GLU A 172 19.02 -54.40 30.34
N ASP A 173 19.95 -55.21 29.83
CA ASP A 173 20.17 -56.63 30.18
C ASP A 173 21.40 -57.19 29.43
#